data_AF-A0A132CIZ2-F1
#
_entry.id   AF-A0A132CIZ2-F1
#
_cell.length_a   1.000
_cell.length_b   1.000
_cell.length_c   1.000
_cell.angle_alpha   90.00
_cell.angle_beta   90.00
_cell.angle_gamma   90.00
#
_symmetry.space_group_name_H-M   'P 1'
#
loop_
_entity.id
_entity.type
_entity.pdbx_description
1 polymer ?
#
loop_
_entity_poly.entity_id
_entity_poly.type
_entity_poly.pdbx_seq_one_letter_code
_entity_poly.pdbx_strand_id
1 'polypeptide(L)' 'MSETTARDVPNGGRRLVVGMSLFVRGAGQSLWENGIFQNCLLLVLLLRQSPLVAEAVMINGG' A
#
# COMPACT_ATOMS: atom_id res chain seq x y z
N MET A 1 1.71 31.50 3.43
CA MET A 1 1.08 30.19 3.18
C MET A 1 1.86 29.19 4.00
N SER A 2 1.28 28.71 5.10
CA SER A 2 1.97 27.79 6.02
C SER A 2 2.18 26.46 5.32
N GLU A 3 3.44 26.12 5.05
CA GLU A 3 3.85 24.80 4.65
C GLU A 3 3.43 23.83 5.75
N THR A 4 2.56 22.87 5.40
CA THR A 4 2.27 21.70 6.24
C THR A 4 3.60 21.03 6.53
N THR A 5 4.12 21.23 7.74
CA THR A 5 5.32 20.57 8.22
C THR A 5 5.04 19.07 8.20
N ALA A 6 5.66 18.38 7.24
CA ALA A 6 5.72 16.93 7.23
C ALA A 6 6.21 16.52 8.62
N ARG A 7 5.35 15.79 9.35
CA ARG A 7 5.61 15.37 10.73
C ARG A 7 7.05 14.85 10.83
N ASP A 8 7.85 15.52 11.66
CA ASP A 8 9.25 15.18 11.90
C ASP A 8 9.32 13.74 12.43
N VAL A 9 9.72 12.80 11.56
CA VAL A 9 9.76 11.37 11.89
C VAL A 9 11.08 11.13 12.64
N PRO A 10 11.07 10.74 13.93
CA PRO A 10 12.25 10.79 14.80
C PRO A 10 13.38 9.78 14.48
N ASN A 11 13.38 9.14 13.32
CA ASN A 11 14.30 8.05 12.98
C ASN A 11 14.95 8.29 11.62
N GLY A 12 16.05 9.05 11.62
CA GLY A 12 16.96 9.34 10.50
C GLY A 12 16.59 8.73 9.14
N GLY A 13 15.75 9.43 8.36
CA GLY A 13 15.52 9.21 6.93
C GLY A 13 15.12 7.81 6.46
N ARG A 14 14.82 6.86 7.36
CA ARG A 14 14.51 5.48 6.97
C ARG A 14 13.07 5.39 6.48
N ARG A 15 12.93 5.21 5.18
CA ARG A 15 11.66 4.94 4.50
C ARG A 15 11.20 3.51 4.78
N LEU A 16 9.88 3.32 4.88
CA LEU A 16 9.25 2.05 5.25
C LEU A 16 9.15 1.09 4.06
N VAL A 17 9.33 -0.21 4.30
CA VAL A 17 8.97 -1.27 3.34
C VAL A 17 7.66 -1.88 3.80
N VAL A 18 6.66 -1.91 2.93
CA VAL A 18 5.30 -2.34 3.27
C VAL A 18 4.91 -3.57 2.44
N GLY A 19 4.64 -4.68 3.10
CA GLY A 19 4.05 -5.87 2.48
C GLY A 19 2.55 -5.94 2.75
N MET A 20 1.75 -6.15 1.71
CA MET A 20 0.31 -6.36 1.81
C MET A 20 -0.05 -7.76 1.30
N SER A 21 -0.39 -8.67 2.21
CA SER A 21 -0.85 -10.02 1.84
C SER A 21 -2.34 -10.02 1.53
N LEU A 22 -2.71 -10.60 0.39
CA LEU A 22 -4.10 -10.81 -0.01
C LEU A 22 -4.41 -12.31 -0.03
N PHE A 23 -5.47 -12.68 0.70
CA PHE A 23 -6.04 -14.03 0.71
C PHE A 23 -7.28 -14.03 -0.18
N VAL A 24 -7.26 -14.83 -1.24
CA VAL A 24 -8.34 -14.87 -2.23
C VAL A 24 -9.14 -16.14 -1.99
N ARG A 25 -10.40 -16.03 -1.54
CA ARG A 25 -11.28 -17.21 -1.47
C ARG A 25 -11.57 -17.74 -2.88
N GLY A 26 -11.61 -19.07 -3.00
CA GLY A 26 -11.60 -19.81 -4.26
C GLY A 26 -12.64 -19.44 -5.33
N ALA A 27 -12.25 -19.79 -6.56
CA ALA A 27 -12.90 -19.73 -7.88
C ALA A 27 -14.19 -18.89 -8.04
N GLY A 28 -14.08 -17.78 -8.76
CA GLY A 28 -15.23 -17.20 -9.48
C GLY A 28 -15.22 -15.70 -9.65
N GLN A 29 -14.43 -14.95 -8.89
CA GLN A 29 -14.37 -13.49 -9.03
C GLN A 29 -13.03 -13.07 -9.57
N SER A 30 -13.05 -12.41 -10.73
CA SER A 30 -11.88 -11.71 -11.23
C SER A 30 -11.53 -10.56 -10.28
N LEU A 31 -10.25 -10.17 -10.31
CA LEU A 31 -9.78 -8.94 -9.70
C LEU A 31 -10.67 -7.72 -10.06
N TRP A 32 -11.19 -7.75 -11.28
CA TRP A 32 -11.99 -6.68 -11.88
C TRP A 32 -13.46 -6.66 -11.43
N GLU A 33 -13.98 -7.77 -10.92
CA GLU A 33 -15.36 -7.87 -10.41
C GLU A 33 -15.46 -7.63 -8.91
N ASN A 34 -14.32 -7.66 -8.20
CA ASN A 34 -14.31 -7.54 -6.75
C ASN A 34 -13.63 -6.23 -6.30
N GLY A 35 -14.47 -5.32 -5.82
CA GLY A 35 -14.05 -3.98 -5.38
C GLY A 35 -13.08 -3.98 -4.20
N ILE A 36 -13.02 -5.03 -3.37
CA ILE A 36 -12.05 -5.08 -2.27
C ILE A 36 -10.63 -5.22 -2.81
N PHE A 37 -10.41 -6.05 -3.83
CA PHE A 37 -9.07 -6.23 -4.38
C PHE A 37 -8.62 -5.00 -5.17
N GLN A 38 -9.54 -4.31 -5.83
CA GLN A 38 -9.25 -3.02 -6.48
C GLN A 38 -8.85 -1.95 -5.46
N ASN A 39 -9.55 -1.86 -4.33
CA ASN A 39 -9.20 -0.94 -3.26
C ASN A 39 -7.83 -1.27 -2.66
N CYS A 40 -7.52 -2.55 -2.45
CA CYS A 40 -6.21 -2.99 -1.98
C CYS A 40 -5.10 -2.67 -3.00
N LEU A 41 -5.35 -2.88 -4.29
CA LEU A 41 -4.42 -2.51 -5.34
C LEU A 41 -4.18 -0.99 -5.37
N LEU A 42 -5.25 -0.19 -5.32
CA LEU A 42 -5.16 1.26 -5.24
C LEU A 42 -4.36 1.71 -4.00
N LEU A 43 -4.57 1.09 -2.85
CA LEU A 43 -3.81 1.39 -1.65
C LEU A 43 -2.31 1.13 -1.83
N VAL A 44 -1.92 0.00 -2.43
CA VAL A 44 -0.50 -0.29 -2.75
C VAL A 44 0.06 0.79 -3.69
N LEU A 45 -0.71 1.20 -4.70
CA LEU A 45 -0.29 2.28 -5.62
C LEU A 45 -0.12 3.62 -4.90
N LEU A 46 -1.02 3.97 -3.98
CA LEU A 46 -0.94 5.18 -3.16
C LEU A 46 0.26 5.13 -2.21
N LEU A 47 0.52 3.98 -1.59
CA LEU A 47 1.68 3.78 -0.71
C LEU A 47 2.99 3.97 -1.47
N ARG A 48 3.09 3.52 -2.74
CA ARG A 48 4.27 3.75 -3.59
C ARG A 48 4.53 5.23 -3.91
N GLN A 49 3.51 6.08 -3.85
CA GLN A 49 3.66 7.53 -4.04
C GLN A 49 4.01 8.27 -2.74
N SER A 50 3.95 7.59 -1.59
CA SER A 50 4.25 8.22 -0.31
C SER A 50 5.76 8.47 -0.16
N PRO A 51 6.20 9.68 0.22
CA PRO A 51 7.61 9.95 0.50
C PRO A 51 8.14 9.17 1.71
N LEU A 52 7.24 8.61 2.52
CA LEU A 52 7.56 7.83 3.71
C LEU A 52 7.81 6.34 3.41
N VAL A 53 7.46 5.87 2.21
CA VAL A 53 7.53 4.45 1.84
C VAL A 53 8.62 4.27 0.79
N ALA A 54 9.55 3.37 1.05
CA ALA A 54 10.59 2.98 0.09
C ALA A 54 10.01 2.04 -0.95
N GLU A 55 9.18 1.11 -0.51
CA GLU A 55 8.65 0.05 -1.35
C GLU A 55 7.32 -0.46 -0.78
N ALA A 56 6.35 -0.73 -1.66
CA ALA A 56 5.14 -1.46 -1.30
C ALA A 56 4.94 -2.64 -2.25
N VAL A 57 4.80 -3.83 -1.69
CA VAL A 57 4.67 -5.10 -2.41
C VAL A 57 3.36 -5.80 -2.05
N MET A 58 2.73 -6.38 -3.06
CA MET A 58 1.56 -7.23 -2.86
C MET A 58 2.04 -8.68 -2.78
N ILE A 59 1.60 -9.38 -1.75
CA ILE A 59 2.00 -10.76 -1.47
C ILE A 59 0.77 -11.64 -1.66
N ASN A 60 0.94 -12.74 -2.41
CA ASN A 60 -0.07 -13.78 -2.48
C ASN A 60 -0.06 -14.55 -1.14
N GLY A 61 -1.12 -14.41 -0.35
CA GLY A 61 -1.23 -14.99 0.98
C GLY A 61 -1.65 -16.47 1.00
N GLY A 62 -2.15 -16.99 -0.11
CA GLY A 62 -2.81 -18.30 -0.20
C GLY A 62 -4.34 -18.23 -0.22
#